data_AF-A0A7X3H2S3-F1
#
_entry.id   AF-A0A7X3H2S3-F1
#
_cell.length_a   1.000
_cell.length_b   1.000
_cell.length_c   1.000
_cell.angle_alpha   90.00
_cell.angle_beta   90.00
_cell.angle_gamma   90.00
#
_symmetry.space_group_name_H-M   'P 1'
#
loop_
_entity.id
_entity.type
_entity.pdbx_description
1 polymer ?
#
loop_
_entity_poly.entity_id
_entity_poly.type
_entity_poly.pdbx_seq_one_letter_code
_entity_poly.pdbx_strand_id
1 'polypeptide(L)'
;MAYTIKHFIAADGERFSQIYDAETGGFPLYYPTAYIARSVRPCVTHETQKVYLEAIKRLCEWEANQQIDLVARFQRREFLRQFEIDGLVRHLSASRKGRNGEVISRHKANTYIVCTAKYLRWLTNEVITGINADVEAAIDQQHNALMSAVARKRGSKSANNQRILAMRLPNETTEALLELFADPLQGVQKNADKGPRMRNVIMLRILYETGMRRGELLSFKLSNFVEAIGGESAQLQIERNHHDAFDSRVRQPVAKTLGRSVSISAEAEQQLMAYRDHWRPCTDSDFLFVNHRAGRFQSKPVTETGFNSALNKLKEAFPALESLHPHLLRHDWNYRFSQEADKEGGDFETERAIRGMLMGWAPNSAMSLLYNQRHIQEQTNEVGRRIASDSEKRGNMSLLNNQRYIQEQAKEVGSRIASDTIKG
;
A
#
# COMPACT_ATOMS: atom_id res chain seq x y z
N MET A 1 17.03 29.75 -8.25
CA MET A 1 17.95 28.71 -7.75
C MET A 1 17.31 27.34 -7.93
N ALA A 2 18.07 26.39 -8.48
CA ALA A 2 17.65 25.01 -8.61
C ALA A 2 18.26 24.16 -7.48
N TYR A 3 17.47 23.28 -6.88
CA TYR A 3 17.94 22.38 -5.83
C TYR A 3 17.88 20.92 -6.29
N THR A 4 18.80 20.09 -5.80
CA THR A 4 18.84 18.65 -6.12
C THR A 4 18.95 17.82 -4.85
N ILE A 5 18.26 16.69 -4.82
CA ILE A 5 18.43 15.69 -3.75
C ILE A 5 19.42 14.67 -4.26
N LYS A 6 20.55 14.54 -3.56
CA LYS A 6 21.54 13.49 -3.81
C LYS A 6 21.33 12.36 -2.81
N HIS A 7 21.56 11.13 -3.26
CA HIS A 7 21.37 9.93 -2.47
C HIS A 7 22.70 9.20 -2.32
N PHE A 8 22.96 8.70 -1.10
CA PHE A 8 24.23 8.10 -0.73
C PHE A 8 23.99 6.77 0.01
N ILE A 9 25.00 5.91 -0.06
CA ILE A 9 25.09 4.67 0.71
C ILE A 9 26.41 4.77 1.51
N ALA A 10 26.32 4.72 2.83
CA ALA A 10 27.47 4.68 3.72
C ALA A 10 28.14 3.29 3.68
N ALA A 11 29.36 3.20 4.22
CA ALA A 11 30.14 1.96 4.20
C ALA A 11 29.48 0.79 4.94
N ASP A 12 28.64 1.09 5.93
CA ASP A 12 27.84 0.12 6.69
C ASP A 12 26.53 -0.30 5.99
N GLY A 13 26.27 0.20 4.78
CA GLY A 13 25.02 -0.03 4.04
C GLY A 13 23.91 0.96 4.36
N GLU A 14 24.13 1.91 5.28
CA GLU A 14 23.13 2.91 5.59
C GLU A 14 22.83 3.79 4.37
N ARG A 15 21.54 4.10 4.17
CA ARG A 15 21.10 4.98 3.08
C ARG A 15 20.68 6.31 3.64
N PHE A 16 21.25 7.38 3.10
CA PHE A 16 20.89 8.75 3.47
C PHE A 16 20.81 9.64 2.24
N SER A 17 20.21 10.81 2.39
CA SER A 17 19.98 11.75 1.29
C SER A 17 20.04 13.18 1.81
N GLN A 18 20.51 14.07 0.95
CA GLN A 18 20.79 15.46 1.30
C GLN A 18 20.40 16.38 0.15
N ILE A 19 20.06 17.63 0.46
CA ILE A 19 19.72 18.66 -0.52
C ILE A 19 20.98 19.47 -0.82
N TYR A 20 21.23 19.71 -2.10
CA TYR A 20 22.30 20.56 -2.61
C TYR A 20 21.70 21.68 -3.45
N ASP A 21 22.29 22.86 -3.36
CA ASP A 21 22.14 23.88 -4.38
C ASP A 21 22.83 23.39 -5.67
N ALA A 22 22.15 23.51 -6.82
CA ALA A 22 22.68 23.08 -8.10
C ALA A 22 23.76 24.03 -8.65
N GLU A 23 23.75 25.30 -8.24
CA GLU A 23 24.64 26.34 -8.76
C GLU A 23 25.94 26.43 -7.94
N THR A 24 25.86 26.37 -6.61
CA THR A 24 27.00 26.49 -5.69
C THR A 24 27.57 25.14 -5.21
N GLY A 25 27.06 24.03 -5.76
CA GLY A 25 26.92 22.66 -5.23
C GLY A 25 28.10 21.87 -4.66
N GLY A 26 29.05 22.50 -3.97
CA GLY A 26 30.12 21.84 -3.21
C GLY A 26 29.65 21.21 -1.90
N PHE A 27 28.63 21.77 -1.24
CA PHE A 27 28.18 21.32 0.08
C PHE A 27 26.65 21.16 0.17
N PRO A 28 26.16 20.21 1.01
CA PRO A 28 24.74 20.10 1.26
C PRO A 28 24.22 21.27 2.10
N LEU A 29 22.95 21.62 1.95
CA LEU A 29 22.30 22.64 2.77
C LEU A 29 22.31 22.22 4.24
N TYR A 30 22.83 23.10 5.11
CA TYR A 30 23.05 22.80 6.53
C TYR A 30 21.75 22.46 7.28
N TYR A 31 20.77 23.38 7.33
CA TYR A 31 19.56 23.19 8.12
C TYR A 31 18.69 22.00 7.67
N PRO A 32 18.44 21.77 6.36
CA PRO A 32 17.76 20.57 5.91
C PRO A 32 18.49 19.28 6.31
N THR A 33 19.83 19.27 6.23
CA THR A 33 20.64 18.11 6.61
C THR A 33 20.56 17.85 8.11
N ALA A 34 20.71 18.89 8.93
CA ALA A 34 20.62 18.81 10.39
C ALA A 34 19.23 18.32 10.85
N TYR A 35 18.15 18.87 10.27
CA TYR A 35 16.79 18.45 10.58
C TYR A 35 16.55 16.97 10.29
N ILE A 36 16.95 16.53 9.08
CA ILE A 36 16.75 15.14 8.69
C ILE A 36 17.56 14.22 9.60
N ALA A 37 18.82 14.55 9.90
CA ALA A 37 19.68 13.73 10.73
C ALA A 37 19.21 13.65 12.20
N ARG A 38 18.80 14.78 12.79
CA ARG A 38 18.49 14.88 14.23
C ARG A 38 17.04 14.60 14.58
N SER A 39 16.10 14.93 13.70
CA SER A 39 14.66 14.92 14.05
C SER A 39 13.84 13.91 13.26
N VAL A 40 14.22 13.59 12.03
CA VAL A 40 13.43 12.70 11.16
C VAL A 40 14.02 11.29 11.15
N ARG A 41 15.33 11.15 10.90
CA ARG A 41 16.04 9.88 10.74
C ARG A 41 15.83 8.89 11.89
N PRO A 42 15.85 9.28 13.18
CA PRO A 42 15.68 8.33 14.28
C PRO A 42 14.31 7.62 14.29
N CYS A 43 13.29 8.23 13.68
CA CYS A 43 11.90 7.80 13.85
C CYS A 43 11.28 7.19 12.59
N VAL A 44 11.89 7.34 11.41
CA VAL A 44 11.26 6.94 10.15
C VAL A 44 12.24 6.32 9.15
N THR A 45 11.69 5.46 8.30
CA THR A 45 12.44 4.82 7.20
C THR A 45 13.03 5.82 6.21
N HIS A 46 14.08 5.41 5.51
CA HIS A 46 14.75 6.25 4.51
C HIS A 46 13.81 6.75 3.38
N GLU A 47 12.85 5.93 2.92
CA GLU A 47 11.86 6.38 1.93
C GLU A 47 10.95 7.48 2.47
N THR A 48 10.60 7.44 3.76
CA THR A 48 9.88 8.54 4.41
C THR A 48 10.76 9.79 4.51
N GLN A 49 12.06 9.66 4.82
CA GLN A 49 13.00 10.80 4.85
C GLN A 49 13.06 11.52 3.49
N LYS A 50 13.04 10.77 2.37
CA LYS A 50 12.98 11.35 1.00
C LYS A 50 11.73 12.20 0.79
N VAL A 51 10.59 11.83 1.38
CA VAL A 51 9.37 12.63 1.30
C VAL A 51 9.53 13.96 2.04
N TYR A 52 10.15 13.95 3.23
CA TYR A 52 10.50 15.19 3.94
C TYR A 52 11.47 16.05 3.12
N LEU A 53 12.54 15.46 2.58
CA LEU A 53 13.51 16.18 1.74
C LEU A 53 12.87 16.80 0.51
N GLU A 54 11.94 16.11 -0.16
CA GLU A 54 11.23 16.68 -1.31
C GLU A 54 10.29 17.83 -0.91
N ALA A 55 9.67 17.76 0.28
CA ALA A 55 8.88 18.88 0.81
C ALA A 55 9.78 20.09 1.16
N ILE A 56 10.89 19.86 1.84
CA ILE A 56 11.86 20.90 2.21
C ILE A 56 12.51 21.51 0.97
N LYS A 57 12.83 20.68 -0.03
CA LYS A 57 13.32 21.16 -1.33
C LYS A 57 12.35 22.15 -1.98
N ARG A 58 11.04 21.84 -1.96
CA ARG A 58 10.00 22.76 -2.46
C ARG A 58 9.91 24.05 -1.64
N LEU A 59 10.13 23.96 -0.33
CA LEU A 59 10.25 25.15 0.52
C LEU A 59 11.45 26.01 0.10
N CYS A 60 12.64 25.43 -0.07
CA CYS A 60 13.83 26.18 -0.50
C CYS A 60 13.66 26.82 -1.89
N GLU A 61 12.98 26.14 -2.81
CA GLU A 61 12.61 26.73 -4.10
C GLU A 61 11.63 27.90 -3.94
N TRP A 62 10.66 27.79 -3.03
CA TRP A 62 9.73 28.87 -2.71
C TRP A 62 10.45 30.08 -2.09
N GLU A 63 11.35 29.85 -1.12
CA GLU A 63 12.20 30.88 -0.51
C GLU A 63 12.99 31.66 -1.58
N ALA A 64 13.65 30.93 -2.49
CA ALA A 64 14.39 31.53 -3.59
C ALA A 64 13.50 32.33 -4.55
N ASN A 65 12.29 31.84 -4.85
CA ASN A 65 11.34 32.53 -5.73
C ASN A 65 10.76 33.79 -5.10
N GLN A 66 10.59 33.83 -3.78
CA GLN A 66 10.11 35.00 -3.05
C GLN A 66 11.25 35.93 -2.62
N GLN A 67 12.52 35.54 -2.83
CA GLN A 67 13.70 36.25 -2.35
C GLN A 67 13.68 36.48 -0.83
N ILE A 68 13.24 35.45 -0.09
CA ILE A 68 13.13 35.48 1.37
C ILE A 68 14.20 34.57 1.98
N ASP A 69 14.91 35.08 2.98
CA ASP A 69 15.73 34.27 3.89
C ASP A 69 14.96 33.99 5.19
N LEU A 70 14.43 32.77 5.32
CA LEU A 70 13.67 32.38 6.53
C LEU A 70 14.55 32.28 7.77
N VAL A 71 15.83 31.93 7.63
CA VAL A 71 16.75 31.84 8.77
C VAL A 71 16.93 33.24 9.37
N ALA A 72 17.28 34.21 8.52
CA ALA A 72 17.46 35.60 8.95
C ALA A 72 16.16 36.25 9.46
N ARG A 73 15.00 35.89 8.90
CA ARG A 73 13.69 36.36 9.39
C ARG A 73 13.35 35.79 10.76
N PHE A 74 13.50 34.47 10.94
CA PHE A 74 13.18 33.84 12.21
C PHE A 74 14.12 34.30 13.33
N GLN A 75 15.42 34.54 13.05
CA GLN A 75 16.32 35.19 14.01
C GLN A 75 15.82 36.56 14.48
N ARG A 76 15.20 37.33 13.58
CA ARG A 76 14.53 38.61 13.88
C ARG A 76 13.12 38.46 14.46
N ARG A 77 12.66 37.22 14.71
CA ARG A 77 11.32 36.87 15.19
C ARG A 77 10.21 37.32 14.23
N GLU A 78 10.52 37.40 12.94
CA GLU A 78 9.58 37.74 11.88
C GLU A 78 8.99 36.46 11.28
N PHE A 79 7.76 36.12 11.68
CA PHE A 79 7.04 34.93 11.20
C PHE A 79 6.35 35.15 9.85
N LEU A 80 5.92 34.06 9.21
CA LEU A 80 5.16 34.08 7.97
C LEU A 80 3.75 34.63 8.20
N ARG A 81 3.33 35.56 7.33
CA ARG A 81 1.96 36.09 7.30
C ARG A 81 1.02 35.14 6.56
N GLN A 82 -0.28 35.29 6.78
CA GLN A 82 -1.29 34.40 6.19
C GLN A 82 -1.19 34.31 4.65
N PHE A 83 -1.00 35.43 3.95
CA PHE A 83 -0.88 35.41 2.49
C PHE A 83 0.39 34.67 2.00
N GLU A 84 1.48 34.70 2.78
CA GLU A 84 2.72 33.97 2.49
C GLU A 84 2.49 32.47 2.69
N ILE A 85 1.79 32.09 3.75
CA ILE A 85 1.36 30.70 4.02
C ILE A 85 0.50 30.19 2.86
N ASP A 86 -0.47 30.96 2.40
CA ASP A 86 -1.33 30.57 1.26
C ASP A 86 -0.52 30.45 -0.05
N GLY A 87 0.49 31.31 -0.23
CA GLY A 87 1.46 31.22 -1.33
C GLY A 87 2.31 29.94 -1.28
N LEU A 88 2.85 29.63 -0.10
CA LEU A 88 3.65 28.43 0.15
C LEU A 88 2.82 27.17 -0.07
N VAL A 89 1.60 27.09 0.46
CA VAL A 89 0.70 25.94 0.28
C VAL A 89 0.39 25.69 -1.20
N ARG A 90 0.12 26.75 -1.97
CA ARG A 90 -0.06 26.65 -3.42
C ARG A 90 1.19 26.12 -4.11
N HIS A 91 2.36 26.63 -3.75
CA HIS A 91 3.64 26.17 -4.30
C HIS A 91 3.92 24.68 -3.98
N LEU A 92 3.72 24.27 -2.73
CA LEU A 92 3.86 22.88 -2.30
C LEU A 92 2.92 21.93 -3.03
N SER A 93 1.72 22.42 -3.38
CA SER A 93 0.67 21.62 -4.06
C SER A 93 0.81 21.58 -5.57
N ALA A 94 1.68 22.41 -6.17
CA ALA A 94 1.85 22.48 -7.62
C ALA A 94 2.45 21.19 -8.20
N SER A 95 1.91 20.75 -9.34
CA SER A 95 2.49 19.67 -10.15
C SER A 95 3.69 20.17 -10.93
N ARG A 96 4.81 19.43 -10.89
CA ARG A 96 6.04 19.77 -11.65
C ARG A 96 6.09 19.16 -13.05
N LYS A 97 5.24 18.16 -13.33
CA LYS A 97 5.20 17.43 -14.60
C LYS A 97 3.90 17.64 -15.37
N GLY A 98 2.97 18.38 -14.77
CA GLY A 98 1.65 18.67 -15.32
C GLY A 98 1.65 19.91 -16.18
N ARG A 99 0.48 20.22 -16.75
CA ARG A 99 0.25 21.51 -17.41
C ARG A 99 0.25 22.64 -16.36
N ASN A 100 0.46 23.88 -16.79
CA ASN A 100 0.39 25.05 -15.91
C ASN A 100 -0.94 25.08 -15.14
N GLY A 101 -0.86 25.17 -13.81
CA GLY A 101 -2.03 25.16 -12.92
C GLY A 101 -2.46 23.78 -12.42
N GLU A 102 -1.87 22.69 -12.90
CA GLU A 102 -2.17 21.35 -12.39
C GLU A 102 -1.57 21.15 -10.99
N VAL A 103 -2.34 20.52 -10.10
CA VAL A 103 -1.92 20.24 -8.71
C VAL A 103 -1.67 18.75 -8.52
N ILE A 104 -0.77 18.42 -7.58
CA ILE A 104 -0.53 17.04 -7.17
C ILE A 104 -1.76 16.48 -6.43
N SER A 105 -1.80 15.14 -6.30
CA SER A 105 -2.88 14.50 -5.53
C SER A 105 -2.95 15.07 -4.10
N ARG A 106 -4.18 15.23 -3.59
CA ARG A 106 -4.44 15.79 -2.26
C ARG A 106 -3.64 15.13 -1.15
N HIS A 107 -3.52 13.79 -1.19
CA HIS A 107 -2.75 13.06 -0.19
C HIS A 107 -1.27 13.47 -0.19
N LYS A 108 -0.69 13.64 -1.37
CA LYS A 108 0.69 14.09 -1.54
C LYS A 108 0.87 15.54 -1.10
N ALA A 109 -0.06 16.43 -1.49
CA ALA A 109 -0.08 17.83 -1.05
C ALA A 109 -0.14 17.95 0.47
N ASN A 110 -1.10 17.29 1.12
CA ASN A 110 -1.22 17.26 2.58
C ASN A 110 0.07 16.76 3.23
N THR A 111 0.71 15.73 2.68
CA THR A 111 1.97 15.20 3.21
C THR A 111 3.07 16.25 3.14
N TYR A 112 3.20 16.97 2.02
CA TYR A 112 4.19 18.05 1.88
C TYR A 112 3.91 19.22 2.80
N ILE A 113 2.65 19.62 2.97
CA ILE A 113 2.25 20.67 3.92
C ILE A 113 2.66 20.27 5.34
N VAL A 114 2.32 19.06 5.78
CA VAL A 114 2.68 18.55 7.12
C VAL A 114 4.19 18.48 7.32
N CYS A 115 4.94 17.96 6.34
CA CYS A 115 6.40 17.88 6.45
C CYS A 115 7.03 19.27 6.54
N THR A 116 6.53 20.23 5.75
CA THR A 116 7.01 21.61 5.73
C THR A 116 6.68 22.31 7.04
N ALA A 117 5.46 22.15 7.57
CA ALA A 117 5.05 22.74 8.85
C ALA A 117 5.90 22.24 10.03
N LYS A 118 6.26 20.94 10.02
CA LYS A 118 7.18 20.37 11.01
C LYS A 118 8.60 20.90 10.88
N TYR A 119 9.10 21.02 9.65
CA TYR A 119 10.43 21.58 9.40
C TYR A 119 10.52 23.04 9.82
N LEU A 120 9.53 23.87 9.44
CA LEU A 120 9.51 25.29 9.81
C LEU A 120 9.46 25.49 11.33
N ARG A 121 8.64 24.70 12.05
CA ARG A 121 8.60 24.73 13.52
C ARG A 121 9.94 24.33 14.14
N TRP A 122 10.60 23.31 13.59
CA TRP A 122 11.94 22.93 14.03
C TRP A 122 12.95 24.06 13.75
N LEU A 123 12.92 24.64 12.55
CA LEU A 123 13.84 25.70 12.14
C LEU A 123 13.69 26.93 13.03
N THR A 124 12.46 27.37 13.34
CA THR A 124 12.21 28.49 14.27
C THR A 124 12.81 28.21 15.65
N ASN A 125 12.64 27.00 16.18
CA ASN A 125 13.19 26.61 17.48
C ASN A 125 14.73 26.49 17.47
N GLU A 126 15.32 26.15 16.33
CA GLU A 126 16.78 26.00 16.20
C GLU A 126 17.49 27.36 16.08
N VAL A 127 16.88 28.35 15.43
CA VAL A 127 17.54 29.63 15.12
C VAL A 127 17.18 30.78 16.06
N ILE A 128 16.09 30.66 16.83
CA ILE A 128 15.69 31.68 17.80
C ILE A 128 16.32 31.38 19.17
N THR A 129 17.13 32.32 19.66
CA THR A 129 17.65 32.30 21.03
C THR A 129 16.69 33.01 22.00
N GLY A 130 16.46 32.42 23.18
CA GLY A 130 15.65 33.04 24.24
C GLY A 130 14.16 33.08 23.92
N ILE A 131 13.55 31.89 23.78
CA ILE A 131 12.10 31.73 23.55
C ILE A 131 11.35 32.12 24.84
N ASN A 132 10.43 33.08 24.72
CA ASN A 132 9.47 33.43 25.75
C ASN A 132 8.05 33.00 25.32
N ALA A 133 7.06 33.17 26.20
CA ALA A 133 5.69 32.74 25.94
C ALA A 133 5.09 33.36 24.66
N ASP A 134 5.38 34.63 24.38
CA ASP A 134 4.86 35.32 23.17
C ASP A 134 5.45 34.74 21.88
N VAL A 135 6.76 34.46 21.89
CA VAL A 135 7.44 33.83 20.75
C VAL A 135 6.95 32.41 20.54
N GLU A 136 6.76 31.64 21.61
CA GLU A 136 6.20 30.29 21.55
C GLU A 136 4.77 30.30 20.97
N ALA A 137 3.93 31.22 21.41
CA ALA A 137 2.58 31.41 20.87
C ALA A 137 2.61 31.76 19.37
N ALA A 138 3.54 32.60 18.92
CA ALA A 138 3.70 32.95 17.51
C ALA A 138 4.17 31.76 16.65
N ILE A 139 5.10 30.94 17.16
CA ILE A 139 5.53 29.68 16.52
C ILE A 139 4.34 28.74 16.35
N ASP A 140 3.54 28.57 17.40
CA ASP A 140 2.37 27.70 17.39
C ASP A 140 1.27 28.24 16.47
N GLN A 141 1.05 29.56 16.44
CA GLN A 141 0.11 30.19 15.50
C GLN A 141 0.50 29.91 14.04
N GLN A 142 1.77 30.12 13.67
CA GLN A 142 2.26 29.82 12.33
C GLN A 142 2.12 28.34 11.98
N HIS A 143 2.47 27.46 12.92
CA HIS A 143 2.35 26.01 12.72
C HIS A 143 0.88 25.60 12.51
N ASN A 144 -0.03 26.11 13.33
CA ASN A 144 -1.46 25.82 13.24
C ASN A 144 -2.07 26.38 11.95
N ALA A 145 -1.65 27.56 11.50
CA ALA A 145 -2.07 28.13 10.22
C ALA A 145 -1.68 27.22 9.04
N LEU A 146 -0.43 26.73 8.98
CA LEU A 146 -0.03 25.74 7.97
C LEU A 146 -0.81 24.44 8.08
N MET A 147 -1.03 23.93 9.30
CA MET A 147 -1.78 22.69 9.52
C MET A 147 -3.27 22.82 9.15
N SER A 148 -3.85 24.02 9.26
CA SER A 148 -5.24 24.29 8.84
C SER A 148 -5.44 24.17 7.32
N ALA A 149 -4.38 24.36 6.53
CA ALA A 149 -4.39 24.18 5.08
C ALA A 149 -4.41 22.70 4.66
N VAL A 150 -4.18 21.77 5.60
CA VAL A 150 -4.27 20.33 5.34
C VAL A 150 -5.73 19.97 5.10
N ALA A 151 -6.08 19.72 3.83
CA ALA A 151 -7.44 19.41 3.45
C ALA A 151 -7.93 18.13 4.15
N ARG A 152 -9.05 18.23 4.88
CA ARG A 152 -9.67 17.05 5.51
C ARG A 152 -10.09 16.02 4.46
N LYS A 153 -9.99 14.75 4.83
CA LYS A 153 -10.41 13.63 3.96
C LYS A 153 -11.92 13.74 3.69
N ARG A 154 -12.30 14.01 2.44
CA ARG A 154 -13.69 13.85 1.98
C ARG A 154 -13.89 12.39 1.55
N GLY A 155 -14.92 11.74 2.10
CA GLY A 155 -15.28 10.35 1.78
C GLY A 155 -15.39 9.45 3.02
N SER A 156 -16.30 8.48 2.96
CA SER A 156 -16.54 7.54 4.06
C SER A 156 -15.36 6.59 4.24
N LYS A 157 -14.81 6.53 5.46
CA LYS A 157 -13.82 5.50 5.86
C LYS A 157 -14.39 4.10 5.63
N SER A 158 -15.68 3.90 5.93
CA SER A 158 -16.39 2.64 5.72
C SER A 158 -16.44 2.25 4.23
N ALA A 159 -16.82 3.18 3.34
CA ALA A 159 -16.85 2.89 1.90
C ALA A 159 -15.45 2.51 1.35
N ASN A 160 -14.39 3.13 1.86
CA ASN A 160 -13.02 2.74 1.48
C ASN A 160 -12.65 1.33 1.98
N ASN A 161 -13.04 0.99 3.21
CA ASN A 161 -12.83 -0.32 3.79
C ASN A 161 -13.57 -1.42 2.99
N GLN A 162 -14.83 -1.16 2.59
CA GLN A 162 -15.60 -2.07 1.75
C GLN A 162 -14.93 -2.32 0.39
N ARG A 163 -14.38 -1.28 -0.25
CA ARG A 163 -13.61 -1.45 -1.49
C ARG A 163 -12.40 -2.36 -1.30
N ILE A 164 -11.66 -2.20 -0.21
CA ILE A 164 -10.51 -3.05 0.11
C ILE A 164 -10.94 -4.52 0.28
N LEU A 165 -12.05 -4.76 0.98
CA LEU A 165 -12.60 -6.10 1.19
C LEU A 165 -13.13 -6.76 -0.08
N ALA A 166 -13.62 -5.95 -1.03
CA ALA A 166 -14.13 -6.45 -2.31
C ALA A 166 -13.04 -6.75 -3.34
N MET A 167 -11.80 -6.26 -3.13
CA MET A 167 -10.69 -6.45 -4.07
C MET A 167 -10.27 -7.91 -4.16
N ARG A 168 -10.34 -8.45 -5.39
CA ARG A 168 -9.91 -9.79 -5.78
C ARG A 168 -9.59 -9.78 -7.27
N LEU A 169 -8.86 -10.79 -7.75
CA LEU A 169 -8.60 -10.90 -9.18
C LEU A 169 -9.91 -11.21 -9.94
N PRO A 170 -10.10 -10.64 -11.14
CA PRO A 170 -11.10 -11.16 -12.07
C PRO A 170 -10.82 -12.63 -12.43
N ASN A 171 -11.86 -13.40 -12.74
CA ASN A 171 -11.72 -14.81 -13.10
C ASN A 171 -10.83 -14.99 -14.33
N GLU A 172 -11.06 -14.22 -15.40
CA GLU A 172 -10.25 -14.23 -16.62
C GLU A 172 -8.76 -13.96 -16.34
N THR A 173 -8.46 -12.98 -15.47
CA THR A 173 -7.08 -12.70 -15.05
C THR A 173 -6.48 -13.86 -14.25
N THR A 174 -7.28 -14.52 -13.41
CA THR A 174 -6.84 -15.69 -12.63
C THR A 174 -6.52 -16.86 -13.54
N GLU A 175 -7.40 -17.20 -14.48
CA GLU A 175 -7.20 -18.28 -15.46
C GLU A 175 -5.94 -18.04 -16.28
N ALA A 176 -5.78 -16.84 -16.84
CA ALA A 176 -4.59 -16.47 -17.61
C ALA A 176 -3.29 -16.54 -16.78
N LEU A 177 -3.34 -16.22 -15.48
CA LEU A 177 -2.19 -16.38 -14.59
C LEU A 177 -1.84 -17.85 -14.36
N LEU A 178 -2.85 -18.69 -14.11
CA LEU A 178 -2.63 -20.13 -13.88
C LEU A 178 -2.08 -20.82 -15.14
N GLU A 179 -2.59 -20.48 -16.32
CA GLU A 179 -2.05 -20.95 -17.59
C GLU A 179 -0.59 -20.53 -17.78
N LEU A 180 -0.28 -19.25 -17.52
CA LEU A 180 1.09 -18.73 -17.59
C LEU A 180 2.02 -19.37 -16.55
N PHE A 181 1.50 -19.74 -15.37
CA PHE A 181 2.27 -20.48 -14.38
C PHE A 181 2.51 -21.92 -14.82
N ALA A 182 1.57 -22.56 -15.53
CA ALA A 182 1.77 -23.89 -16.10
C ALA A 182 2.81 -23.89 -17.23
N ASP A 183 2.81 -22.89 -18.11
CA ASP A 183 3.82 -22.71 -19.17
C ASP A 183 4.50 -21.32 -19.10
N PRO A 184 5.53 -21.15 -18.24
CA PRO A 184 6.20 -19.87 -18.07
C PRO A 184 6.84 -19.32 -19.35
N LEU A 185 7.18 -20.19 -20.30
CA LEU A 185 7.90 -19.80 -21.52
C LEU A 185 6.96 -19.66 -22.74
N GLN A 186 5.65 -19.72 -22.53
CA GLN A 186 4.64 -19.55 -23.56
C GLN A 186 4.93 -18.32 -24.44
N GLY A 187 4.99 -18.55 -25.75
CA GLY A 187 5.20 -17.50 -26.76
C GLY A 187 6.62 -16.91 -26.82
N VAL A 188 7.59 -17.40 -26.04
CA VAL A 188 8.98 -16.91 -26.08
C VAL A 188 9.76 -17.57 -27.22
N GLN A 189 10.06 -16.78 -28.26
CA GLN A 189 10.80 -17.26 -29.43
C GLN A 189 12.32 -17.24 -29.24
N LYS A 190 12.87 -16.18 -28.64
CA LYS A 190 14.31 -15.99 -28.52
C LYS A 190 14.84 -16.65 -27.25
N ASN A 191 15.88 -17.48 -27.38
CA ASN A 191 16.53 -18.13 -26.23
C ASN A 191 17.01 -17.12 -25.16
N ALA A 192 17.51 -15.95 -25.58
CA ALA A 192 17.95 -14.89 -24.67
C ALA A 192 16.82 -14.32 -23.78
N ASP A 193 15.56 -14.44 -24.20
CA ASP A 193 14.40 -13.92 -23.48
C ASP A 193 13.80 -14.97 -22.51
N LYS A 194 14.20 -16.25 -22.60
CA LYS A 194 13.71 -17.32 -21.73
C LYS A 194 14.06 -17.09 -20.26
N GLY A 195 15.30 -16.72 -19.97
CA GLY A 195 15.72 -16.43 -18.59
C GLY A 195 14.98 -15.25 -17.95
N PRO A 196 14.94 -14.06 -18.59
CA PRO A 196 14.12 -12.95 -18.12
C PRO A 196 12.64 -13.30 -17.96
N ARG A 197 12.06 -14.09 -18.88
CA ARG A 197 10.66 -14.54 -18.81
C ARG A 197 10.47 -15.42 -17.58
N MET A 198 11.26 -16.49 -17.43
CA MET A 198 11.18 -17.41 -16.28
C MET A 198 11.25 -16.64 -14.97
N ARG A 199 12.23 -15.74 -14.84
CA ARG A 199 12.36 -14.85 -13.68
C ARG A 199 11.07 -14.08 -13.41
N ASN A 200 10.50 -13.43 -14.43
CA ASN A 200 9.32 -12.58 -14.23
C ASN A 200 8.08 -13.40 -13.84
N VAL A 201 7.90 -14.59 -14.43
CA VAL A 201 6.76 -15.47 -14.14
C VAL A 201 6.88 -16.04 -12.72
N ILE A 202 8.03 -16.59 -12.33
CA ILE A 202 8.19 -17.14 -10.97
C ILE A 202 8.06 -16.05 -9.89
N MET A 203 8.53 -14.83 -10.17
CA MET A 203 8.31 -13.68 -9.30
C MET A 203 6.82 -13.35 -9.10
N LEU A 204 6.00 -13.44 -10.15
CA LEU A 204 4.55 -13.25 -10.03
C LEU A 204 3.87 -14.41 -9.31
N ARG A 205 4.29 -15.64 -9.60
CA ARG A 205 3.77 -16.84 -8.96
C ARG A 205 3.98 -16.81 -7.45
N ILE A 206 5.18 -16.46 -6.99
CA ILE A 206 5.46 -16.31 -5.55
C ILE A 206 4.56 -15.25 -4.92
N LEU A 207 4.33 -14.10 -5.57
CA LEU A 207 3.41 -13.07 -5.06
C LEU A 207 1.96 -13.57 -4.99
N TYR A 208 1.54 -14.36 -5.96
CA TYR A 208 0.21 -14.98 -6.00
C TYR A 208 0.02 -16.01 -4.88
N GLU A 209 0.99 -16.91 -4.68
CA GLU A 209 0.89 -18.01 -3.70
C GLU A 209 1.00 -17.50 -2.25
N THR A 210 1.83 -16.50 -2.00
CA THR A 210 2.19 -16.09 -0.62
C THR A 210 1.53 -14.79 -0.17
N GLY A 211 0.99 -13.99 -1.09
CA GLY A 211 0.44 -12.66 -0.80
C GLY A 211 1.47 -11.64 -0.28
N MET A 212 2.78 -11.94 -0.33
CA MET A 212 3.82 -11.06 0.18
C MET A 212 3.89 -9.74 -0.60
N ARG A 213 4.55 -8.73 -0.02
CA ARG A 213 4.78 -7.46 -0.72
C ARG A 213 5.90 -7.66 -1.75
N ARG A 214 5.79 -6.95 -2.88
CA ARG A 214 6.87 -6.83 -3.88
C ARG A 214 8.24 -6.49 -3.24
N GLY A 215 8.24 -5.66 -2.20
CA GLY A 215 9.46 -5.30 -1.49
C GLY A 215 10.15 -6.51 -0.82
N GLU A 216 9.37 -7.42 -0.24
CA GLU A 216 9.87 -8.66 0.39
C GLU A 216 10.42 -9.61 -0.69
N LEU A 217 9.69 -9.78 -1.81
CA LEU A 217 10.14 -10.58 -2.94
C LEU A 217 11.50 -10.11 -3.51
N LEU A 218 11.65 -8.79 -3.68
CA LEU A 218 12.86 -8.20 -4.26
C LEU A 218 14.05 -8.17 -3.29
N SER A 219 13.84 -8.48 -2.02
CA SER A 219 14.91 -8.59 -1.03
C SER A 219 15.46 -10.01 -0.87
N PHE A 220 14.84 -11.04 -1.46
CA PHE A 220 15.30 -12.41 -1.30
C PHE A 220 16.73 -12.62 -1.82
N LYS A 221 17.52 -13.29 -0.98
CA LYS A 221 18.79 -13.91 -1.30
C LYS A 221 18.59 -15.40 -1.57
N LEU A 222 19.60 -16.04 -2.17
CA LEU A 222 19.63 -17.48 -2.41
C LEU A 222 19.43 -18.27 -1.11
N SER A 223 20.04 -17.81 -0.01
CA SER A 223 19.92 -18.42 1.33
C SER A 223 18.52 -18.35 1.93
N ASN A 224 17.63 -17.49 1.41
CA ASN A 224 16.26 -17.39 1.89
C ASN A 224 15.34 -18.45 1.27
N PHE A 225 15.79 -19.17 0.25
CA PHE A 225 15.04 -20.27 -0.34
C PHE A 225 15.47 -21.59 0.30
N VAL A 226 14.53 -22.23 1.00
CA VAL A 226 14.70 -23.53 1.64
C VAL A 226 13.91 -24.56 0.84
N GLU A 227 14.62 -25.49 0.22
CA GLU A 227 14.04 -26.61 -0.54
C GLU A 227 13.26 -27.56 0.39
N ALA A 228 12.30 -28.28 -0.17
CA ALA A 228 11.50 -29.27 0.52
C ALA A 228 12.37 -30.42 1.06
N ILE A 229 12.19 -30.77 2.33
CA ILE A 229 12.92 -31.88 2.99
C ILE A 229 11.92 -32.69 3.81
N GLY A 230 12.00 -34.03 3.74
CA GLY A 230 11.38 -34.90 4.74
C GLY A 230 9.85 -34.78 4.88
N GLY A 231 9.14 -34.42 3.80
CA GLY A 231 7.68 -34.23 3.80
C GLY A 231 7.22 -32.80 4.11
N GLU A 232 8.13 -31.88 4.40
CA GLU A 232 7.83 -30.45 4.52
C GLU A 232 7.83 -29.77 3.13
N SER A 233 6.95 -28.78 2.95
CA SER A 233 6.93 -27.96 1.73
C SER A 233 8.12 -27.00 1.71
N ALA A 234 8.59 -26.66 0.51
CA ALA A 234 9.60 -25.64 0.32
C ALA A 234 9.14 -24.29 0.87
N GLN A 235 10.09 -23.51 1.41
CA GLN A 235 9.81 -22.26 2.10
C GLN A 235 10.66 -21.10 1.58
N LEU A 236 10.08 -19.91 1.65
CA LEU A 236 10.77 -18.65 1.48
C LEU A 236 10.82 -17.90 2.81
N GLN A 237 12.03 -17.67 3.31
CA GLN A 237 12.27 -16.99 4.59
C GLN A 237 12.36 -15.48 4.38
N ILE A 238 11.35 -14.76 4.84
CA ILE A 238 11.27 -13.30 4.77
C ILE A 238 11.93 -12.72 6.01
N GLU A 239 12.93 -11.86 5.81
CA GLU A 239 13.65 -11.18 6.89
C GLU A 239 13.49 -9.66 6.79
N ARG A 240 13.64 -8.96 7.93
CA ARG A 240 13.67 -7.49 7.96
C ARG A 240 15.08 -6.98 7.71
N ASN A 241 15.47 -6.90 6.45
CA ASN A 241 16.84 -6.54 6.06
C ASN A 241 16.98 -5.05 5.77
N HIS A 242 16.70 -4.18 6.75
CA HIS A 242 16.97 -2.74 6.59
C HIS A 242 18.49 -2.49 6.55
N HIS A 243 18.95 -1.62 5.65
CA HIS A 243 20.35 -1.21 5.54
C HIS A 243 21.33 -2.36 5.22
N ASP A 244 20.89 -3.31 4.39
CA ASP A 244 21.75 -4.40 3.93
C ASP A 244 22.95 -3.82 3.17
N ALA A 245 24.16 -4.07 3.68
CA ALA A 245 25.42 -3.62 3.11
C ALA A 245 25.73 -4.26 1.75
N PHE A 246 25.18 -5.46 1.49
CA PHE A 246 25.35 -6.16 0.22
C PHE A 246 24.32 -5.71 -0.84
N ASP A 247 23.31 -4.94 -0.45
CA ASP A 247 22.34 -4.37 -1.39
C ASP A 247 22.90 -3.09 -2.02
N SER A 248 23.26 -3.15 -3.30
CA SER A 248 23.78 -1.99 -4.04
C SER A 248 22.72 -0.96 -4.46
N ARG A 249 21.43 -1.20 -4.18
CA ARG A 249 20.32 -0.33 -4.63
C ARG A 249 20.16 0.86 -3.69
N VAL A 250 20.22 2.07 -4.24
CA VAL A 250 19.90 3.32 -3.53
C VAL A 250 18.46 3.33 -2.97
N ARG A 251 17.52 2.73 -3.72
CA ARG A 251 16.16 2.45 -3.25
C ARG A 251 16.06 0.97 -2.91
N GLN A 252 16.46 0.62 -1.69
CA GLN A 252 16.34 -0.73 -1.18
C GLN A 252 14.85 -1.09 -1.01
N PRO A 253 14.39 -2.22 -1.56
CA PRO A 253 13.11 -2.81 -1.18
C PRO A 253 13.21 -3.31 0.26
N VAL A 254 12.46 -2.70 1.17
CA VAL A 254 12.46 -3.04 2.59
C VAL A 254 11.15 -3.69 3.01
N ALA A 255 11.23 -4.73 3.84
CA ALA A 255 10.07 -5.39 4.42
C ALA A 255 9.36 -4.43 5.39
N LYS A 256 8.13 -4.02 5.03
CA LYS A 256 7.24 -3.25 5.91
C LYS A 256 6.57 -4.10 6.99
N THR A 257 6.83 -5.39 6.99
CA THR A 257 6.18 -6.42 7.80
C THR A 257 7.20 -7.22 8.58
N LEU A 258 6.73 -7.96 9.57
CA LEU A 258 7.55 -8.85 10.38
C LEU A 258 8.11 -9.98 9.51
N GLY A 259 9.30 -10.46 9.89
CA GLY A 259 9.90 -11.63 9.26
C GLY A 259 9.07 -12.88 9.53
N ARG A 260 9.06 -13.81 8.59
CA ARG A 260 8.29 -15.06 8.62
C ARG A 260 8.74 -16.01 7.53
N SER A 261 8.49 -17.30 7.70
CA SER A 261 8.55 -18.28 6.61
C SER A 261 7.20 -18.38 5.93
N VAL A 262 7.19 -18.50 4.60
CA VAL A 262 5.99 -18.80 3.82
C VAL A 262 6.26 -19.98 2.90
N SER A 263 5.35 -20.94 2.88
CA SER A 263 5.43 -22.10 2.00
C SER A 263 5.10 -21.74 0.55
N ILE A 264 5.70 -22.47 -0.39
CA ILE A 264 5.37 -22.42 -1.82
C ILE A 264 4.98 -23.82 -2.30
N SER A 265 4.23 -23.88 -3.41
CA SER A 265 3.85 -25.16 -4.03
C SER A 265 5.06 -25.91 -4.59
N ALA A 266 4.92 -27.23 -4.76
CA ALA A 266 5.96 -28.08 -5.33
C ALA A 266 6.33 -27.64 -6.77
N GLU A 267 5.37 -27.20 -7.57
CA GLU A 267 5.64 -26.72 -8.91
C GLU A 267 6.30 -25.33 -8.90
N ALA A 268 6.00 -24.48 -7.90
CA ALA A 268 6.72 -23.21 -7.72
C ALA A 268 8.17 -23.46 -7.30
N GLU A 269 8.42 -24.42 -6.41
CA GLU A 269 9.75 -24.87 -6.04
C GLU A 269 10.53 -25.33 -7.27
N GLN A 270 9.97 -26.25 -8.07
CA GLN A 270 10.60 -26.75 -9.29
C GLN A 270 10.93 -25.62 -10.28
N GLN A 271 10.02 -24.67 -10.48
CA GLN A 271 10.28 -23.51 -11.34
C GLN A 271 11.34 -22.58 -10.78
N LEU A 272 11.40 -22.42 -9.46
CA LEU A 272 12.40 -21.60 -8.79
C LEU A 272 13.79 -22.24 -8.86
N MET A 273 13.89 -23.56 -8.68
CA MET A 273 15.12 -24.32 -8.90
C MET A 273 15.54 -24.25 -10.38
N ALA A 274 14.61 -24.48 -11.32
CA ALA A 274 14.89 -24.34 -12.74
C ALA A 274 15.42 -22.94 -13.08
N TYR A 275 14.81 -21.89 -12.50
CA TYR A 275 15.32 -20.53 -12.61
C TYR A 275 16.74 -20.41 -12.07
N ARG A 276 16.98 -20.82 -10.81
CA ARG A 276 18.27 -20.72 -10.13
C ARG A 276 19.39 -21.45 -10.89
N ASP A 277 19.11 -22.66 -11.35
CA ASP A 277 20.13 -23.60 -11.83
C ASP A 277 20.40 -23.43 -13.33
N HIS A 278 19.39 -23.06 -14.13
CA HIS A 278 19.50 -23.05 -15.59
C HIS A 278 19.38 -21.66 -16.23
N TRP A 279 18.69 -20.71 -15.59
CA TRP A 279 18.33 -19.44 -16.23
C TRP A 279 18.95 -18.22 -15.58
N ARG A 280 19.18 -18.26 -14.27
CA ARG A 280 19.81 -17.19 -13.52
C ARG A 280 21.24 -17.02 -14.04
N PRO A 281 21.67 -15.80 -14.39
CA PRO A 281 23.05 -15.55 -14.77
C PRO A 281 24.01 -16.08 -13.69
N CYS A 282 25.18 -16.60 -14.09
CA CYS A 282 26.23 -16.96 -13.15
C CYS A 282 26.90 -15.68 -12.60
N THR A 283 26.88 -15.52 -11.28
CA THR A 283 27.25 -14.25 -10.61
C THR A 283 27.46 -14.47 -9.12
N ASP A 284 28.36 -13.70 -8.51
CA ASP A 284 28.60 -13.66 -7.06
C ASP A 284 27.51 -12.92 -6.25
N SER A 285 26.48 -12.37 -6.90
CA SER A 285 25.34 -11.75 -6.23
C SER A 285 24.58 -12.76 -5.38
N ASP A 286 24.37 -12.44 -4.11
CA ASP A 286 23.54 -13.26 -3.22
C ASP A 286 22.05 -13.18 -3.56
N PHE A 287 21.61 -12.17 -4.30
CA PHE A 287 20.18 -11.94 -4.56
C PHE A 287 19.59 -13.03 -5.45
N LEU A 288 18.42 -13.54 -5.08
CA LEU A 288 17.70 -14.56 -5.83
C LEU A 288 17.34 -14.04 -7.22
N PHE A 289 16.69 -12.87 -7.31
CA PHE A 289 16.26 -12.27 -8.57
C PHE A 289 17.20 -11.16 -9.04
N VAL A 290 17.85 -11.40 -10.18
CA VAL A 290 18.83 -10.48 -10.79
C VAL A 290 18.45 -10.05 -12.20
N ASN A 291 19.12 -9.02 -12.72
CA ASN A 291 18.96 -8.58 -14.10
C ASN A 291 19.75 -9.45 -15.07
N HIS A 292 19.11 -9.84 -16.19
CA HIS A 292 19.70 -10.75 -17.18
C HIS A 292 20.39 -10.02 -18.33
N ARG A 293 19.93 -8.81 -18.67
CA ARG A 293 20.44 -8.08 -19.85
C ARG A 293 21.92 -7.76 -19.66
N ALA A 294 22.73 -8.14 -20.64
CA ALA A 294 24.15 -7.85 -20.67
C ALA A 294 24.44 -6.34 -20.53
N GLY A 295 25.53 -6.02 -19.84
CA GLY A 295 26.00 -4.66 -19.60
C GLY A 295 26.09 -4.29 -18.12
N ARG A 296 26.18 -2.99 -17.83
CA ARG A 296 26.50 -2.45 -16.49
C ARG A 296 25.64 -2.99 -15.34
N PHE A 297 24.39 -3.33 -15.61
CA PHE A 297 23.42 -3.76 -14.60
C PHE A 297 23.15 -5.25 -14.59
N GLN A 298 23.81 -6.04 -15.44
CA GLN A 298 23.70 -7.49 -15.43
C GLN A 298 24.05 -8.01 -14.03
N SER A 299 23.34 -9.03 -13.56
CA SER A 299 23.57 -9.68 -12.28
C SER A 299 23.31 -8.82 -11.03
N LYS A 300 23.02 -7.53 -11.20
CA LYS A 300 22.53 -6.67 -10.11
C LYS A 300 21.10 -7.04 -9.73
N PRO A 301 20.70 -6.89 -8.47
CA PRO A 301 19.35 -7.19 -8.02
C PRO A 301 18.28 -6.40 -8.79
N VAL A 302 17.14 -7.04 -9.02
CA VAL A 302 16.00 -6.40 -9.69
C VAL A 302 15.51 -5.22 -8.84
N THR A 303 15.26 -4.08 -9.47
CA THR A 303 14.70 -2.90 -8.79
C THR A 303 13.17 -2.91 -8.85
N GLU A 304 12.50 -2.12 -8.01
CA GLU A 304 11.03 -1.97 -8.10
C GLU A 304 10.57 -1.48 -9.48
N THR A 305 11.31 -0.55 -10.09
CA THR A 305 11.04 -0.07 -11.45
C THR A 305 11.26 -1.18 -12.47
N GLY A 306 12.31 -1.99 -12.31
CA GLY A 306 12.60 -3.14 -13.15
C GLY A 306 11.48 -4.19 -13.09
N PHE A 307 10.98 -4.48 -11.90
CA PHE A 307 9.82 -5.35 -11.71
C PHE A 307 8.57 -4.79 -12.41
N ASN A 308 8.25 -3.50 -12.22
CA ASN A 308 7.06 -2.92 -12.84
C ASN A 308 7.16 -2.92 -14.37
N SER A 309 8.34 -2.65 -14.92
CA SER A 309 8.59 -2.75 -16.36
C SER A 309 8.43 -4.18 -16.86
N ALA A 310 8.92 -5.17 -16.12
CA ALA A 310 8.72 -6.58 -16.42
C ALA A 310 7.23 -6.97 -16.41
N LEU A 311 6.48 -6.55 -15.38
CA LEU A 311 5.05 -6.78 -15.28
C LEU A 311 4.29 -6.13 -16.44
N ASN A 312 4.59 -4.89 -16.81
CA ASN A 312 3.95 -4.23 -17.95
C ASN A 312 4.18 -5.00 -19.27
N LYS A 313 5.39 -5.51 -19.49
CA LYS A 313 5.67 -6.37 -20.66
C LYS A 313 4.89 -7.68 -20.64
N LEU A 314 4.66 -8.27 -19.47
CA LEU A 314 3.79 -9.44 -19.34
C LEU A 314 2.34 -9.09 -19.71
N LYS A 315 1.84 -7.93 -19.28
CA LYS A 315 0.49 -7.45 -19.64
C LYS A 315 0.34 -7.15 -21.14
N GLU A 316 1.36 -6.58 -21.75
CA GLU A 316 1.40 -6.36 -23.20
C GLU A 316 1.32 -7.69 -23.98
N ALA A 317 2.00 -8.73 -23.49
CA ALA A 317 1.96 -10.06 -24.09
C ALA A 317 0.68 -10.84 -23.78
N PHE A 318 0.07 -10.60 -22.61
CA PHE A 318 -1.13 -11.28 -22.13
C PHE A 318 -2.17 -10.25 -21.65
N PRO A 319 -3.03 -9.74 -22.54
CA PRO A 319 -3.96 -8.65 -22.24
C PRO A 319 -4.92 -8.93 -21.08
N ALA A 320 -5.28 -10.19 -20.82
CA ALA A 320 -6.08 -10.61 -19.66
C ALA A 320 -5.44 -10.23 -18.30
N LEU A 321 -4.15 -9.90 -18.28
CA LEU A 321 -3.41 -9.45 -17.11
C LEU A 321 -3.45 -7.93 -16.89
N GLU A 322 -4.17 -7.15 -17.70
CA GLU A 322 -4.18 -5.67 -17.61
C GLU A 322 -4.38 -5.20 -16.16
N SER A 323 -5.39 -5.71 -15.48
CA SER A 323 -5.80 -5.25 -14.15
C SER A 323 -4.78 -5.56 -13.05
N LEU A 324 -3.82 -6.44 -13.35
CA LEU A 324 -2.89 -7.01 -12.38
C LEU A 324 -1.94 -5.96 -11.81
N HIS A 325 -1.85 -5.85 -10.49
CA HIS A 325 -0.76 -5.15 -9.84
C HIS A 325 -0.37 -5.84 -8.54
N PRO A 326 0.87 -5.68 -8.02
CA PRO A 326 1.34 -6.45 -6.87
C PRO A 326 0.44 -6.35 -5.62
N HIS A 327 -0.18 -5.19 -5.39
CA HIS A 327 -1.10 -5.05 -4.26
C HIS A 327 -2.42 -5.82 -4.47
N LEU A 328 -2.89 -6.00 -5.71
CA LEU A 328 -4.10 -6.75 -6.01
C LEU A 328 -3.90 -8.23 -5.70
N LEU A 329 -2.73 -8.80 -6.04
CA LEU A 329 -2.36 -10.17 -5.66
C LEU A 329 -2.44 -10.38 -4.14
N ARG A 330 -2.01 -9.39 -3.36
CA ARG A 330 -2.12 -9.44 -1.90
C ARG A 330 -3.56 -9.35 -1.40
N HIS A 331 -4.40 -8.50 -2.03
CA HIS A 331 -5.83 -8.44 -1.71
C HIS A 331 -6.54 -9.76 -2.03
N ASP A 332 -6.27 -10.29 -3.22
CA ASP A 332 -6.77 -11.58 -3.70
C ASP A 332 -6.37 -12.75 -2.79
N TRP A 333 -5.10 -12.78 -2.33
CA TRP A 333 -4.66 -13.77 -1.35
C TRP A 333 -5.47 -13.71 -0.06
N ASN A 334 -5.76 -12.49 0.48
CA ASN A 334 -6.58 -12.37 1.68
C ASN A 334 -8.03 -12.80 1.43
N TYR A 335 -8.55 -12.52 0.24
CA TYR A 335 -9.87 -13.00 -0.17
C TYR A 335 -9.92 -14.53 -0.20
N ARG A 336 -8.98 -15.20 -0.88
CA ARG A 336 -8.88 -16.67 -0.92
C ARG A 336 -8.65 -17.28 0.46
N PHE A 337 -7.79 -16.69 1.29
CA PHE A 337 -7.61 -17.13 2.67
C PHE A 337 -8.91 -17.01 3.47
N SER A 338 -9.71 -15.96 3.25
CA SER A 338 -11.02 -15.83 3.90
C SER A 338 -11.95 -16.98 3.49
N GLN A 339 -11.99 -17.32 2.20
CA GLN A 339 -12.79 -18.45 1.71
C GLN A 339 -12.36 -19.79 2.31
N GLU A 340 -11.07 -19.98 2.61
CA GLU A 340 -10.59 -21.20 3.25
C GLU A 340 -10.94 -21.23 4.74
N ALA A 341 -10.76 -20.11 5.44
CA ALA A 341 -11.14 -19.98 6.84
C ALA A 341 -12.66 -20.18 7.04
N ASP A 342 -13.49 -19.68 6.11
CA ASP A 342 -14.94 -19.90 6.09
C ASP A 342 -15.30 -21.39 6.04
N LYS A 343 -14.50 -22.23 5.37
CA LYS A 343 -14.71 -23.70 5.28
C LYS A 343 -14.27 -24.42 6.54
N GLU A 344 -13.15 -23.99 7.15
CA GLU A 344 -12.61 -24.60 8.36
C GLU A 344 -13.44 -24.25 9.61
N GLY A 345 -14.18 -23.13 9.59
CA GLY A 345 -15.07 -22.73 10.67
C GLY A 345 -14.36 -22.20 11.92
N GLY A 346 -13.18 -21.61 11.76
CA GLY A 346 -12.39 -21.03 12.86
C GLY A 346 -13.04 -19.81 13.51
N ASP A 347 -12.69 -19.53 14.77
CA ASP A 347 -13.15 -18.31 15.45
C ASP A 347 -12.41 -17.06 14.93
N PHE A 348 -13.03 -15.89 15.18
CA PHE A 348 -12.55 -14.61 14.68
C PHE A 348 -11.10 -14.29 15.05
N GLU A 349 -10.67 -14.57 16.28
CA GLU A 349 -9.33 -14.20 16.75
C GLU A 349 -8.28 -15.22 16.28
N THR A 350 -8.62 -16.51 16.22
CA THR A 350 -7.73 -17.53 15.64
C THR A 350 -7.46 -17.25 14.16
N GLU A 351 -8.50 -16.99 13.36
CA GLU A 351 -8.33 -16.60 11.95
C GLU A 351 -7.46 -15.35 11.82
N ARG A 352 -7.71 -14.34 12.66
CA ARG A 352 -6.97 -13.08 12.64
C ARG A 352 -5.50 -13.29 12.97
N ALA A 353 -5.20 -14.15 13.94
CA ALA A 353 -3.85 -14.49 14.34
C ALA A 353 -3.11 -15.22 13.21
N ILE A 354 -3.71 -16.27 12.63
CA ILE A 354 -3.12 -17.03 11.51
C ILE A 354 -2.87 -16.11 10.31
N ARG A 355 -3.88 -15.33 9.90
CA ARG A 355 -3.75 -14.35 8.82
C ARG A 355 -2.65 -13.34 9.14
N GLY A 356 -2.59 -12.84 10.38
CA GLY A 356 -1.57 -11.93 10.86
C GLY A 356 -0.16 -12.47 10.70
N MET A 357 0.06 -13.72 11.13
CA MET A 357 1.35 -14.42 10.98
C MET A 357 1.73 -14.58 9.51
N LEU A 358 0.85 -15.14 8.68
CA LEU A 358 1.08 -15.37 7.24
C LEU A 358 1.31 -14.06 6.46
N MET A 359 0.71 -12.96 6.92
CA MET A 359 0.83 -11.65 6.29
C MET A 359 1.91 -10.76 6.90
N GLY A 360 2.59 -11.23 7.94
CA GLY A 360 3.64 -10.53 8.69
C GLY A 360 3.14 -9.28 9.42
N TRP A 361 1.86 -9.22 9.77
CA TRP A 361 1.28 -8.09 10.49
C TRP A 361 1.58 -8.17 11.99
N ALA A 362 1.76 -7.01 12.61
CA ALA A 362 1.78 -6.93 14.07
C ALA A 362 0.42 -7.38 14.65
N PRO A 363 0.37 -7.97 15.86
CA PRO A 363 -0.86 -8.52 16.46
C PRO A 363 -2.06 -7.56 16.45
N ASN A 364 -1.80 -6.25 16.62
CA ASN A 364 -2.82 -5.20 16.67
C ASN A 364 -2.92 -4.39 15.37
N SER A 365 -2.56 -4.99 14.23
CA SER A 365 -2.65 -4.33 12.93
C SER A 365 -4.09 -3.99 12.57
N ALA A 366 -4.35 -2.74 12.22
CA ALA A 366 -5.65 -2.32 11.69
C ALA A 366 -6.05 -3.10 10.42
N MET A 367 -5.08 -3.61 9.66
CA MET A 367 -5.35 -4.43 8.48
C MET A 367 -5.89 -5.82 8.82
N SER A 368 -5.40 -6.46 9.89
CA SER A 368 -5.91 -7.78 10.29
C SER A 368 -7.37 -7.65 10.73
N LEU A 369 -7.67 -6.62 11.53
CA LEU A 369 -9.04 -6.30 11.93
C LEU A 369 -9.93 -6.02 10.72
N LEU A 370 -9.46 -5.23 9.74
CA LEU A 370 -10.25 -4.89 8.56
C LEU A 370 -10.69 -6.14 7.79
N TYR A 371 -9.77 -7.06 7.46
CA TYR A 371 -10.12 -8.25 6.70
C TYR A 371 -11.05 -9.20 7.47
N ASN A 372 -10.83 -9.37 8.77
CA ASN A 372 -11.66 -10.23 9.60
C ASN A 372 -13.05 -9.63 9.88
N GLN A 373 -13.23 -8.31 9.80
CA GLN A 373 -14.55 -7.66 9.92
C GLN A 373 -15.57 -8.12 8.89
N ARG A 374 -15.15 -8.79 7.80
CA ARG A 374 -16.02 -9.47 6.85
C ARG A 374 -17.02 -10.39 7.56
N HIS A 375 -16.56 -11.22 8.50
CA HIS A 375 -17.43 -12.16 9.25
C HIS A 375 -18.57 -11.46 9.96
N ILE A 376 -18.22 -10.39 10.68
CA ILE A 376 -19.19 -9.57 11.39
C ILE A 376 -20.14 -8.93 10.39
N GLN A 377 -19.65 -8.46 9.23
CA GLN A 377 -20.48 -7.85 8.20
C GLN A 377 -21.44 -8.85 7.55
N GLU A 378 -21.00 -10.06 7.26
CA GLU A 378 -21.83 -11.12 6.66
C GLU A 378 -22.90 -11.60 7.64
N GLN A 379 -22.53 -11.85 8.90
CA GLN A 379 -23.48 -12.14 9.98
C GLN A 379 -24.48 -10.99 10.18
N THR A 380 -24.01 -9.74 10.17
CA THR A 380 -24.86 -8.55 10.27
C THR A 380 -25.84 -8.48 9.10
N ASN A 381 -25.37 -8.74 7.87
CA ASN A 381 -26.21 -8.74 6.69
C ASN A 381 -27.26 -9.86 6.74
N GLU A 382 -26.89 -11.04 7.25
CA GLU A 382 -27.81 -12.17 7.45
C GLU A 382 -28.89 -11.83 8.48
N VAL A 383 -28.51 -11.31 9.64
CA VAL A 383 -29.45 -10.82 10.67
C VAL A 383 -30.35 -9.72 10.08
N GLY A 384 -29.77 -8.76 9.37
CA GLY A 384 -30.49 -7.66 8.74
C GLY A 384 -31.49 -8.17 7.68
N ARG A 385 -31.11 -9.14 6.85
CA ARG A 385 -32.01 -9.79 5.88
C ARG A 385 -33.15 -10.53 6.58
N ARG A 386 -32.87 -11.26 7.67
CA ARG A 386 -33.90 -11.92 8.47
C ARG A 386 -34.91 -10.92 9.04
N ILE A 387 -34.45 -9.80 9.62
CA ILE A 387 -35.33 -8.74 10.12
C ILE A 387 -36.13 -8.10 8.97
N ALA A 388 -35.50 -7.80 7.84
CA ALA A 388 -36.19 -7.23 6.68
C ALA A 388 -37.31 -8.15 6.16
N SER A 389 -37.08 -9.47 6.16
CA SER A 389 -38.07 -10.48 5.77
C SER A 389 -39.29 -10.56 6.70
N ASP A 390 -39.26 -9.94 7.89
CA ASP A 390 -40.43 -9.90 8.78
C ASP A 390 -41.58 -9.08 8.18
N SER A 391 -41.28 -8.14 7.26
CA SER A 391 -42.29 -7.42 6.49
C SER A 391 -43.16 -8.37 5.63
N GLU A 392 -42.56 -9.41 5.05
CA GLU A 392 -43.23 -10.42 4.25
C GLU A 392 -44.08 -11.36 5.13
N LYS A 393 -43.55 -11.76 6.30
CA LYS A 393 -44.28 -12.60 7.26
C LYS A 393 -45.54 -11.90 7.80
N ARG A 394 -45.43 -10.59 8.10
CA ARG A 394 -46.58 -9.78 8.57
C ARG A 394 -47.61 -9.57 7.46
N GLY A 395 -47.17 -9.37 6.22
CA GLY A 395 -48.05 -9.30 5.05
C GLY A 395 -48.86 -10.59 4.83
N ASN A 396 -48.18 -11.74 4.89
CA ASN A 396 -48.83 -13.05 4.71
C ASN A 396 -49.82 -13.38 5.84
N MET A 397 -49.51 -13.04 7.09
CA MET A 397 -50.43 -13.19 8.22
C MET A 397 -51.67 -12.30 8.09
N SER A 398 -51.52 -11.06 7.59
CA SER A 398 -52.64 -10.16 7.33
C SER A 398 -53.55 -10.68 6.21
N LEU A 399 -52.98 -11.23 5.13
CA LEU A 399 -53.73 -11.84 4.04
C LEU A 399 -54.50 -13.09 4.48
N LEU A 400 -53.88 -13.98 5.25
CA LEU A 400 -54.52 -15.18 5.81
C LEU A 400 -55.67 -14.82 6.75
N ASN A 401 -55.52 -13.79 7.59
CA ASN A 401 -56.57 -13.32 8.48
C ASN A 401 -57.74 -12.68 7.72
N ASN A 402 -57.46 -11.90 6.67
CA ASN A 402 -58.52 -11.36 5.79
C ASN A 402 -59.28 -12.48 5.07
N GLN A 403 -58.58 -13.52 4.61
CA GLN A 403 -59.20 -14.65 3.92
C GLN A 403 -60.10 -15.47 4.85
N ARG A 404 -59.68 -15.66 6.12
CA ARG A 404 -60.51 -16.27 7.17
C ARG A 404 -61.74 -15.43 7.48
N TYR A 405 -61.58 -14.11 7.65
CA TYR A 405 -62.70 -13.20 7.89
C TYR A 405 -63.73 -13.23 6.75
N ILE A 406 -63.27 -13.20 5.49
CA ILE A 406 -64.16 -13.30 4.32
C ILE A 406 -64.88 -14.66 4.29
N GLN A 407 -64.21 -15.75 4.63
CA GLN A 407 -64.83 -17.08 4.71
C GLN A 407 -65.88 -17.19 5.83
N GLU A 408 -65.64 -16.58 6.98
CA GLU A 408 -66.60 -16.52 8.08
C GLU A 408 -67.84 -15.69 7.71
N GLN A 409 -67.65 -14.52 7.09
CA GLN A 409 -68.76 -13.69 6.60
C GLN A 409 -69.58 -14.41 5.52
N ALA A 410 -68.93 -15.14 4.61
CA ALA A 410 -69.62 -15.93 3.59
C ALA A 410 -70.45 -17.08 4.19
N LYS A 411 -69.97 -17.74 5.25
CA LYS A 411 -70.74 -18.75 6.00
C LYS A 411 -71.94 -18.13 6.72
N GLU A 412 -71.77 -16.97 7.31
CA GLU A 412 -72.84 -16.26 8.02
C GLU A 412 -73.97 -15.86 7.06
N VAL A 413 -73.63 -15.30 5.90
CA VAL A 413 -74.59 -14.99 4.82
C VAL A 413 -75.28 -16.25 4.29
N GLY A 414 -74.52 -17.33 4.07
CA GLY A 414 -75.09 -18.62 3.65
C GLY A 414 -76.09 -19.20 4.65
N SER A 415 -75.81 -19.09 5.95
CA SER A 415 -76.73 -19.53 7.02
C SER A 415 -78.01 -18.71 7.09
N ARG A 416 -77.95 -17.39 6.85
CA ARG A 416 -79.15 -16.52 6.78
C ARG A 416 -80.03 -16.82 5.57
N ILE A 417 -79.42 -17.07 4.40
CA ILE A 417 -80.16 -17.47 3.19
C ILE A 417 -80.84 -18.84 3.40
N ALA A 418 -80.17 -19.78 4.06
CA ALA A 418 -80.74 -21.08 4.39
C ALA A 418 -81.91 -20.99 5.40
N SER A 419 -81.86 -20.06 6.37
CA SER A 419 -82.96 -19.84 7.31
C SER A 419 -84.18 -19.18 6.68
N ASP A 420 -83.99 -18.31 5.69
CA ASP A 420 -85.08 -17.63 4.99
C ASP A 420 -85.78 -18.54 3.97
N THR A 421 -85.08 -19.55 3.44
CA THR A 421 -85.65 -20.54 2.49
C THR A 421 -86.57 -21.55 3.18
N ILE A 422 -86.48 -21.72 4.51
CA ILE A 422 -87.30 -22.67 5.29
C ILE A 422 -88.62 -22.02 5.79
N LYS A 423 -88.80 -20.70 5.60
CA LYS A 423 -90.00 -19.95 6.03
C LYS A 423 -90.87 -19.43 4.87
N GLY A 424 -90.62 -19.85 3.63
CA GLY A 424 -91.39 -19.48 2.44
C GLY A 424 -92.46 -20.50 2.07
#